data_AF-A0A7L0U2W0-F1
#
_entry.id   AF-A0A7L0U2W0-F1
#
_cell.length_a   1.000
_cell.length_b   1.000
_cell.length_c   1.000
_cell.angle_alpha   90.00
_cell.angle_beta   90.00
_cell.angle_gamma   90.00
#
_symmetry.space_group_name_H-M   'P 1'
#
loop_
_entity.id
_entity.type
_entity.pdbx_description
1 polymer ?
#
loop_
_entity_poly.entity_id
_entity_poly.type
_entity_poly.pdbx_seq_one_letter_code
_entity_poly.pdbx_strand_id
1 'polypeptide(L)' 'GFLRNGKQLGIICEDNKYDFRLQEIRDMKEILIIKPGDEILVECNFQTLDRTEITFVSLFFCLQIFNCF' A
#
# COMPACT_ATOMS: atom_id res chain seq x y z
N GLY A 1 2.64 0.12 -5.82
CA GLY A 1 3.21 0.44 -7.15
C GLY A 1 2.45 -0.27 -8.25
N PHE A 2 2.81 -0.03 -9.51
CA PHE A 2 2.24 -0.77 -10.63
C PHE A 2 3.34 -1.31 -11.56
N LEU A 3 3.11 -2.51 -12.08
CA LEU A 3 4.01 -3.23 -12.96
C LEU A 3 3.36 -3.48 -14.31
N ARG A 4 4.19 -3.48 -15.36
CA ARG A 4 3.80 -3.90 -16.71
C ARG A 4 4.88 -4.82 -17.25
N ASN A 5 4.50 -6.02 -17.66
CA ASN A 5 5.42 -7.06 -18.14
C ASN A 5 6.59 -7.31 -17.15
N GLY A 6 6.29 -7.37 -15.85
CA GLY A 6 7.27 -7.60 -14.79
C GLY A 6 8.18 -6.42 -14.44
N LYS A 7 8.04 -5.26 -15.10
CA LYS A 7 8.80 -4.05 -14.76
C LYS A 7 7.95 -3.06 -13.98
N GLN A 8 8.45 -2.60 -12.84
CA GLN A 8 7.81 -1.52 -12.08
C GLN A 8 7.91 -0.20 -12.86
N LEU A 9 6.76 0.40 -13.14
CA LEU A 9 6.65 1.63 -13.92
C LEU A 9 6.42 2.86 -13.05
N GLY A 10 5.89 2.68 -11.84
CA GLY A 10 5.71 3.78 -10.91
C GLY A 10 5.10 3.37 -9.57
N ILE A 11 4.96 4.37 -8.72
CA ILE A 11 4.39 4.27 -7.38
C ILE A 11 3.02 4.94 -7.42
N ILE A 12 1.98 4.19 -7.06
CA ILE A 12 0.61 4.71 -6.98
C ILE A 12 0.50 5.66 -5.78
N CYS A 13 1.00 5.20 -4.64
CA CYS A 13 0.97 5.90 -3.38
C CYS A 13 2.03 5.31 -2.47
N GLU A 14 2.64 6.14 -1.65
CA GLU A 14 3.61 5.73 -0.64
C GLU A 14 3.37 6.57 0.61
N ASP A 15 3.25 5.89 1.75
CA ASP A 15 3.21 6.55 3.05
C ASP A 15 4.18 5.86 4.00
N ASN A 16 5.36 6.48 4.14
CA ASN A 16 6.42 6.00 5.03
C ASN A 16 6.16 6.35 6.50
N LYS A 17 5.10 7.12 6.80
CA LYS A 17 4.71 7.54 8.15
C LYS A 17 3.24 7.21 8.43
N TYR A 18 2.77 6.11 7.86
CA TYR A 18 1.40 5.65 8.05
C TYR A 18 1.10 5.45 9.55
N ASP A 19 0.04 6.10 10.03
CA ASP A 19 -0.51 5.91 11.36
C ASP A 19 -1.85 5.19 11.23
N PHE A 20 -1.94 3.98 11.77
CA PHE A 20 -3.16 3.16 11.69
C PHE A 20 -4.40 3.81 12.33
N ARG A 21 -4.20 4.82 13.17
CA ARG A 21 -5.28 5.59 13.81
C ARG A 21 -5.88 6.66 12.89
N LEU A 22 -5.21 7.01 11.80
CA LEU A 22 -5.66 7.98 10.81
C LEU A 22 -5.88 7.28 9.48
N GLN A 23 -7.16 7.11 9.12
CA GLN A 23 -7.57 6.56 7.82
C GLN A 23 -8.29 7.67 7.06
N GLU A 24 -7.68 8.12 5.96
CA GLU A 24 -8.20 9.18 5.12
C GLU A 24 -7.92 8.85 3.66
N ILE A 25 -8.81 9.28 2.78
CA ILE A 25 -8.59 9.22 1.34
C ILE A 25 -7.64 10.37 0.97
N ARG A 26 -6.56 10.05 0.25
CA ARG A 26 -5.57 11.02 -0.22
C ARG A 26 -5.53 11.05 -1.73
N ASP A 27 -5.45 12.26 -2.26
CA ASP A 27 -5.23 12.46 -3.69
C ASP A 27 -3.85 11.94 -4.11
N MET A 28 -3.83 11.25 -5.25
CA MET A 28 -2.57 10.86 -5.90
C MET A 28 -1.84 12.10 -6.40
N LYS A 29 -0.51 12.14 -6.20
CA LYS A 29 0.34 13.24 -6.68
C LYS A 29 0.31 13.39 -8.20
N GLU A 30 0.15 12.28 -8.91
CA GLU A 30 0.14 12.20 -10.36
C GLU A 30 -0.97 11.28 -10.84
N ILE A 31 -1.55 11.60 -12.00
CA ILE A 31 -2.54 10.74 -12.65
C ILE A 31 -1.80 9.57 -13.31
N LEU A 32 -2.12 8.35 -12.88
CA LEU A 32 -1.56 7.12 -13.43
C LEU A 32 -2.59 6.41 -14.31
N ILE A 33 -2.16 6.00 -15.51
CA ILE A 33 -3.01 5.25 -16.45
C ILE A 33 -2.69 3.75 -16.33
N ILE A 34 -3.56 3.04 -15.62
CA ILE A 34 -3.52 1.58 -15.50
C ILE A 34 -4.27 0.98 -16.70
N LYS A 35 -3.64 0.03 -17.40
CA LYS A 35 -4.20 -0.68 -18.54
C LYS A 35 -4.51 -2.13 -18.17
N PRO A 36 -5.45 -2.79 -18.86
CA PRO A 36 -5.65 -4.23 -18.71
C PRO A 36 -4.35 -5.00 -18.92
N GLY A 37 -4.05 -5.93 -18.01
CA GLY A 37 -2.79 -6.69 -18.00
C GLY A 37 -1.67 -6.08 -17.15
N ASP A 38 -1.87 -4.88 -16.60
CA ASP A 38 -0.99 -4.35 -15.57
C ASP A 38 -1.23 -5.03 -14.21
N GLU A 39 -0.19 -5.13 -13.41
CA GLU A 39 -0.24 -5.69 -12.07
C GLU A 39 -0.10 -4.57 -11.02
N ILE A 40 -0.88 -4.68 -9.94
CA ILE A 40 -0.80 -3.77 -8.80
C ILE A 40 -0.04 -4.48 -7.68
N LEU A 41 1.06 -3.86 -7.24
CA LEU A 41 1.88 -4.35 -6.15
C LEU A 41 1.68 -3.49 -4.90
N VAL A 42 1.51 -4.14 -3.77
CA VAL A 42 1.26 -3.48 -2.49
C VAL A 42 2.19 -4.10 -1.47
N GLU A 43 2.98 -3.26 -0.83
CA GLU A 43 3.85 -3.61 0.27
C GLU A 43 3.40 -2.86 1.52
N CYS A 44 3.39 -3.58 2.63
CA CYS A 44 3.09 -3.05 3.96
C CYS A 44 4.24 -3.44 4.89
N ASN A 45 4.84 -2.45 5.55
CA ASN A 45 5.92 -2.66 6.52
C ASN A 45 5.33 -2.65 7.93
N PHE A 46 5.62 -3.69 8.72
CA PHE A 46 5.10 -3.84 10.08
C PHE A 46 6.24 -3.80 11.10
N GLN A 47 6.03 -3.06 12.19
CA GLN A 47 6.91 -3.09 13.36
C GLN A 47 6.25 -3.92 14.46
N THR A 48 6.97 -4.93 14.96
CA THR A 48 6.50 -5.86 16.01
C THR A 48 7.43 -5.89 17.23
N LEU A 49 8.37 -4.95 17.35
CA LEU A 49 9.37 -4.89 18.43
C LEU A 49 8.75 -4.76 19.83
N ASP A 50 7.53 -4.24 19.92
CA ASP A 50 6.74 -4.06 21.13
C ASP A 50 5.80 -5.24 21.43
N ARG A 51 5.82 -6.29 20.60
CA ARG A 51 4.95 -7.47 20.74
C ARG A 51 5.74 -8.68 21.23
N THR A 52 5.19 -9.38 22.22
CA THR A 52 5.78 -10.60 22.79
C THR A 52 5.36 -11.88 22.05
N GLU A 53 4.30 -11.80 21.24
CA GLU A 53 3.72 -12.93 20.51
C GLU A 53 3.73 -12.68 19.01
N ILE A 54 3.64 -13.76 18.23
CA ILE A 54 3.55 -13.71 16.77
C ILE A 54 2.28 -12.96 16.37
N THR A 55 2.44 -11.93 15.53
CA THR A 55 1.31 -11.19 14.95
C THR A 55 0.85 -11.88 13.68
N PHE A 56 -0.41 -12.31 13.63
CA PHE A 56 -1.03 -12.88 12.45
C PHE A 56 -1.75 -11.81 11.63
N VAL A 57 -1.68 -11.93 10.31
CA VAL A 57 -2.43 -11.04 9.40
C VAL A 57 -3.91 -11.33 9.53
N SER A 58 -4.71 -10.30 9.83
CA SER A 58 -6.16 -10.32 9.73
C SER A 58 -6.64 -9.30 8.71
N LEU A 59 -7.95 -9.23 8.47
CA LEU A 59 -8.57 -8.37 7.45
C LEU A 59 -8.17 -6.88 7.53
N PHE A 60 -7.69 -6.41 8.69
CA PHE A 60 -7.47 -4.98 8.94
C PHE A 60 -6.04 -4.48 8.67
N PHE A 61 -5.08 -5.35 8.33
CA PHE A 61 -3.66 -5.01 8.50
C PHE A 61 -2.99 -4.29 7.31
N CYS A 62 -3.57 -4.25 6.12
CA CYS A 62 -2.98 -3.54 4.98
C CYS A 62 -4.04 -2.70 4.25
N LEU A 63 -4.62 -1.73 4.97
CA LEU A 63 -5.60 -0.78 4.43
C LEU A 63 -4.98 0.31 3.54
N GLN A 64 -3.67 0.31 3.37
CA GLN A 64 -2.92 1.38 2.71
C GLN A 64 -3.35 1.61 1.25
N ILE A 65 -3.88 0.58 0.58
CA ILE A 65 -4.49 0.73 -0.76
C ILE A 65 -5.74 1.61 -0.73
N PHE A 66 -6.66 1.35 0.19
CA PHE A 66 -7.96 2.04 0.24
C PHE A 66 -7.81 3.53 0.52
N ASN A 67 -6.81 3.91 1.30
CA ASN A 67 -6.54 5.32 1.60
C ASN A 67 -5.92 6.09 0.42
N CYS A 68 -5.57 5.42 -0.67
CA CYS A 68 -4.99 6.04 -1.86
C CYS A 68 -5.92 6.01 -3.08
N PHE A 69 -7.17 5.55 -2.92
CA PHE A 69 -8.20 5.48 -3.97
C PHE A 69 -9.46 6.26 -3.57
#